data_AF-A0A832TAV0-F1
#
_entry.id   AF-A0A832TAV0-F1
#
_cell.length_a   1.000
_cell.length_b   1.000
_cell.length_c   1.000
_cell.angle_alpha   90.00
_cell.angle_beta   90.00
_cell.angle_gamma   90.00
#
_symmetry.space_group_name_H-M   'P 1'
#
loop_
_entity.id
_entity.type
_entity.pdbx_description
1 polymer ?
#
loop_
_entity_poly.entity_id
_entity_poly.type
_entity_poly.pdbx_seq_one_letter_code
_entity_poly.pdbx_strand_id
1 'polypeptide(L)'
;MDKTTVIGLAMLSIILLCPAVLGANYLLKQMIEEGETQTVDVGGNQYTVQLVMVSDAAKKAIFKVNGEMSDPLNQDDSHKFNDGTVILAREILVQEGGDGRDIVQYNIYAGSGSSGSGTTSATTTQEETTAPEPQPVAAPAQPKPMTEPVTTMQEAPAKPPAGRQEAKVDTTRVVVKKKSWWGRFVDWLKGVF
;
A
#
# COMPACT_ATOMS: atom_id res chain seq x y z
N MET A 1 38.08 -9.96 59.11
CA MET A 1 37.12 -11.08 59.11
C MET A 1 35.94 -10.67 58.28
N ASP A 2 35.79 -11.40 57.18
CA ASP A 2 35.05 -11.08 55.96
C ASP A 2 33.53 -11.13 56.12
N LYS A 3 32.81 -10.41 55.25
CA LYS A 3 32.00 -11.03 54.18
C LYS A 3 31.32 -9.98 53.30
N THR A 4 31.87 -9.90 52.09
CA THR A 4 31.26 -9.47 50.83
C THR A 4 29.92 -10.20 50.58
N THR A 5 29.10 -9.61 49.71
CA THR A 5 28.02 -10.26 48.93
C THR A 5 26.61 -10.20 49.52
N VAL A 6 25.88 -9.16 49.14
CA VAL A 6 24.41 -9.24 48.95
C VAL A 6 24.13 -8.87 47.50
N ILE A 7 24.34 -9.84 46.62
CA ILE A 7 23.84 -9.85 45.25
C ILE A 7 22.55 -10.67 45.26
N GLY A 8 21.51 -10.09 44.68
CA GLY A 8 20.55 -10.81 43.83
C GLY A 8 19.61 -11.78 44.52
N LEU A 9 18.36 -11.36 44.71
CA LEU A 9 17.18 -12.22 44.62
C LEU A 9 15.90 -11.35 44.62
N ALA A 10 15.74 -10.57 43.56
CA ALA A 10 14.43 -10.09 43.11
C ALA A 10 14.16 -10.65 41.71
N MET A 11 14.35 -11.96 41.57
CA MET A 11 13.85 -12.78 40.47
C MET A 11 12.77 -13.68 41.07
N LEU A 12 11.69 -13.05 41.56
CA LEU A 12 10.54 -13.75 42.12
C LEU A 12 9.37 -13.61 41.14
N SER A 13 9.15 -14.69 40.39
CA SER A 13 7.85 -15.16 39.93
C SER A 13 6.92 -14.17 39.22
N ILE A 14 7.14 -13.98 37.94
CA ILE A 14 6.03 -13.89 36.97
C ILE A 14 6.23 -15.04 35.97
N ILE A 15 5.91 -16.24 36.43
CA ILE A 15 5.78 -17.42 35.58
C ILE A 15 4.29 -17.73 35.49
N LEU A 16 3.82 -17.74 34.24
CA LEU A 16 2.63 -18.40 33.74
C LEU A 16 1.27 -17.96 34.32
N LEU A 17 0.72 -16.94 33.67
CA LEU A 17 -0.64 -17.09 33.14
C LEU A 17 -0.65 -16.59 31.69
N CYS A 18 0.06 -17.30 30.82
CA CYS A 18 -0.25 -17.22 29.39
C CYS A 18 -1.42 -18.20 29.23
N PRO A 19 -2.69 -17.74 29.16
CA PRO A 19 -3.77 -18.64 28.79
C PRO A 19 -3.36 -19.25 27.46
N ALA A 20 -3.32 -20.59 27.42
CA ALA A 20 -3.09 -21.33 26.20
C ALA A 20 -3.97 -20.71 25.11
N VAL A 21 -3.34 -20.02 24.17
CA VAL A 21 -4.00 -19.48 22.99
C VAL A 21 -4.35 -20.71 22.16
N LEU A 22 -5.52 -21.26 22.49
CA LEU A 22 -6.17 -22.32 21.77
C LEU A 22 -6.28 -21.85 20.32
N GLY A 23 -5.56 -22.58 19.47
CA GLY A 23 -5.46 -22.32 18.04
C GLY A 23 -6.81 -22.42 17.36
N ALA A 24 -7.52 -21.29 17.29
CA ALA A 24 -8.44 -21.07 16.22
C ALA A 24 -7.68 -20.33 15.11
N ASN A 25 -7.81 -20.83 13.89
CA ASN A 25 -7.42 -20.10 12.69
C ASN A 25 -8.39 -18.92 12.57
N TYR A 26 -8.12 -17.83 13.28
CA TYR A 26 -8.99 -16.66 13.29
C TYR A 26 -8.84 -15.96 11.94
N LEU A 27 -9.86 -16.08 11.10
CA LEU A 27 -10.04 -15.21 9.95
C LEU A 27 -10.33 -13.82 10.50
N LEU A 28 -9.35 -12.93 10.39
CA LEU A 28 -9.51 -11.54 10.78
C LEU A 28 -9.74 -10.71 9.51
N LYS A 29 -10.94 -10.14 9.38
CA LYS A 29 -11.25 -9.17 8.33
C LYS A 29 -10.71 -7.81 8.75
N GLN A 30 -9.90 -7.20 7.90
CA GLN A 30 -9.24 -5.92 8.14
C GLN A 30 -9.42 -4.98 6.95
N MET A 31 -9.26 -3.69 7.19
CA MET A 31 -9.20 -2.64 6.17
C MET A 31 -7.88 -1.88 6.35
N ILE A 32 -7.21 -1.59 5.25
CA ILE A 32 -5.92 -0.89 5.26
C ILE A 32 -5.85 0.06 4.07
N GLU A 33 -5.32 1.25 4.31
CA GLU A 33 -5.10 2.26 3.27
C GLU A 33 -3.74 2.08 2.58
N GLU A 34 -3.64 2.57 1.34
CA GLU A 34 -2.38 2.53 0.61
C GLU A 34 -1.26 3.27 1.36
N GLY A 35 -0.12 2.59 1.47
CA GLY A 35 1.05 3.04 2.22
C GLY A 35 0.95 2.82 3.73
N GLU A 36 -0.21 2.46 4.27
CA GLU A 36 -0.40 2.21 5.70
C GLU A 36 0.26 0.89 6.12
N THR A 37 0.75 0.85 7.36
CA THR A 37 1.26 -0.35 8.01
C THR A 37 0.51 -0.60 9.30
N GLN A 38 0.00 -1.81 9.47
CA GLN A 38 -0.75 -2.26 10.64
C GLN A 38 -0.05 -3.47 11.27
N THR A 39 -0.18 -3.62 12.59
CA THR A 39 0.21 -4.84 13.30
C THR A 39 -1.05 -5.58 13.70
N VAL A 40 -1.17 -6.84 13.27
CA VAL A 40 -2.34 -7.67 13.53
C VAL A 40 -1.96 -8.92 14.32
N ASP A 41 -2.76 -9.26 15.33
CA ASP A 41 -2.62 -10.51 16.08
C ASP A 41 -3.57 -11.55 15.48
N VAL A 42 -3.01 -12.67 15.02
CA VAL A 42 -3.76 -13.80 14.48
C VAL A 42 -3.34 -15.07 15.21
N GLY A 43 -4.20 -15.51 16.13
CA GLY A 43 -3.95 -16.72 16.91
C GLY A 43 -2.74 -16.61 17.84
N GLY A 44 -2.47 -15.43 18.40
CA GLY A 44 -1.35 -15.18 19.32
C GLY A 44 -0.02 -14.88 18.62
N ASN A 45 -0.03 -14.81 17.28
CA ASN A 45 1.12 -14.41 16.48
C ASN A 45 0.90 -13.00 15.94
N GLN A 46 1.90 -12.14 16.07
CA GLN A 46 1.87 -10.79 15.53
C GLN A 46 2.45 -10.77 14.11
N TYR A 47 1.74 -10.07 13.22
CA TYR A 47 2.14 -9.85 11.84
C TYR A 47 2.18 -8.36 11.56
N THR A 48 3.25 -7.88 10.94
CA THR A 48 3.30 -6.52 10.38
C THR A 48 2.83 -6.60 8.94
N VAL A 49 1.65 -6.02 8.66
CA VAL A 49 1.01 -5.99 7.34
C VAL A 49 1.07 -4.56 6.82
N GLN A 50 1.55 -4.39 5.59
CA GLN A 50 1.54 -3.11 4.89
C GLN A 50 0.86 -3.30 3.53
N LEU A 51 -0.02 -2.37 3.18
CA LEU A 51 -0.51 -2.23 1.81
C LEU A 51 0.47 -1.32 1.07
N VAL A 52 1.27 -1.88 0.18
CA VAL A 52 2.38 -1.14 -0.44
C VAL A 52 1.88 -0.21 -1.53
N MET A 53 0.99 -0.73 -2.37
CA MET A 53 0.38 0.02 -3.47
C MET A 53 -0.89 -0.68 -3.93
N VAL A 54 -1.81 0.12 -4.49
CA VAL A 54 -2.91 -0.34 -5.32
C VAL A 54 -2.70 0.22 -6.72
N SER A 55 -2.99 -0.57 -7.74
CA SER A 55 -2.94 -0.12 -9.13
C SER A 55 -4.33 0.22 -9.62
N ASP A 56 -4.63 1.49 -9.86
CA ASP A 56 -5.94 1.96 -10.34
C ASP A 56 -6.34 1.26 -11.64
N ALA A 57 -5.41 1.20 -12.59
CA ALA A 57 -5.66 0.68 -13.93
C ALA A 57 -5.89 -0.84 -13.94
N ALA A 58 -5.17 -1.58 -13.10
CA ALA A 58 -5.25 -3.04 -13.05
C ALA A 58 -6.18 -3.56 -11.94
N LYS A 59 -6.58 -2.69 -11.00
CA LYS A 59 -7.29 -3.02 -9.75
C LYS A 59 -6.62 -4.15 -8.98
N LYS A 60 -5.31 -4.00 -8.75
CA LYS A 60 -4.49 -4.99 -8.03
C LYS A 60 -3.81 -4.39 -6.82
N ALA A 61 -3.71 -5.17 -5.75
CA ALA A 61 -3.03 -4.79 -4.52
C ALA A 61 -1.73 -5.57 -4.34
N ILE A 62 -0.71 -4.92 -3.77
CA ILE A 62 0.53 -5.59 -3.33
C ILE A 62 0.65 -5.40 -1.82
N PHE A 63 0.79 -6.51 -1.11
CA PHE A 63 0.98 -6.52 0.34
C PHE A 63 2.43 -6.81 0.69
N LYS A 64 2.85 -6.32 1.85
CA LYS A 64 4.07 -6.74 2.52
C LYS A 64 3.71 -7.27 3.90
N VAL A 65 4.08 -8.51 4.18
CA VAL A 65 3.82 -9.16 5.47
C VAL A 65 5.15 -9.62 6.06
N ASN A 66 5.46 -9.19 7.29
CA ASN A 66 6.71 -9.53 7.98
C ASN A 66 7.99 -9.28 7.17
N GLY A 67 7.97 -8.29 6.28
CA GLY A 67 9.11 -7.97 5.42
C GLY A 67 9.05 -8.58 4.02
N GLU A 68 8.19 -9.57 3.77
CA GLU A 68 8.07 -10.28 2.49
C GLU A 68 6.94 -9.67 1.64
N MET A 69 7.19 -9.51 0.33
CA MET A 69 6.22 -8.93 -0.62
C MET A 69 5.37 -10.02 -1.25
N SER A 70 4.07 -9.77 -1.42
CA SER A 70 3.19 -10.63 -2.20
C SER A 70 3.37 -10.40 -3.70
N ASP A 71 2.90 -11.35 -4.50
CA ASP A 71 2.55 -11.08 -5.90
C ASP A 71 1.39 -10.06 -5.99
N PRO A 72 1.18 -9.39 -7.14
CA PRO A 72 0.01 -8.55 -7.35
C PRO A 72 -1.29 -9.35 -7.31
N LEU A 73 -2.17 -9.03 -6.37
CA LEU A 73 -3.43 -9.75 -6.11
C LEU A 73 -4.61 -9.01 -6.72
N ASN A 74 -5.46 -9.75 -7.44
CA ASN A 74 -6.80 -9.25 -7.78
C ASN A 74 -7.73 -9.40 -6.57
N GLN A 75 -8.96 -8.91 -6.72
CA GLN A 75 -10.02 -9.22 -5.78
C GLN A 75 -10.24 -10.74 -5.65
N ASP A 76 -10.36 -11.21 -4.41
CA ASP A 76 -10.50 -12.62 -4.01
C ASP A 76 -9.27 -13.52 -4.29
N ASP A 77 -8.14 -12.95 -4.76
CA ASP A 77 -6.87 -13.67 -4.83
C ASP A 77 -6.17 -13.74 -3.47
N SER A 78 -5.40 -14.80 -3.28
CA SER A 78 -4.58 -15.00 -2.09
C SER A 78 -3.10 -15.19 -2.42
N HIS A 79 -2.24 -14.76 -1.50
CA HIS A 79 -0.82 -15.06 -1.52
C HIS A 79 -0.39 -15.79 -0.25
N LYS A 80 0.50 -16.77 -0.39
CA LYS A 80 1.11 -17.49 0.72
C LYS A 80 2.58 -17.12 0.83
N PHE A 81 2.96 -16.58 1.99
CA PHE A 81 4.33 -16.18 2.31
C PHE A 81 5.19 -17.37 2.77
N ASN A 82 6.50 -17.18 2.86
CA ASN A 82 7.43 -18.24 3.24
C ASN A 82 7.21 -18.79 4.65
N ASP A 83 6.75 -17.96 5.60
CA ASP A 83 6.41 -18.38 6.97
C ASP A 83 5.07 -19.16 7.05
N GLY A 84 4.42 -19.35 5.90
CA GLY A 84 3.15 -20.04 5.74
C GLY A 84 1.93 -19.15 5.93
N THR A 85 2.10 -17.88 6.27
CA THR A 85 1.01 -16.91 6.40
C THR A 85 0.31 -16.75 5.06
N VAL A 86 -1.01 -16.59 5.10
CA VAL A 86 -1.82 -16.36 3.90
C VAL A 86 -2.55 -15.04 4.03
N ILE A 87 -2.44 -14.19 3.03
CA ILE A 87 -3.28 -12.99 2.88
C ILE A 87 -4.25 -13.20 1.71
N LEU A 88 -5.49 -12.80 1.89
CA LEU A 88 -6.56 -12.89 0.89
C LEU A 88 -7.15 -11.50 0.70
N ALA A 89 -6.96 -10.91 -0.48
CA ALA A 89 -7.59 -9.63 -0.84
C ALA A 89 -9.08 -9.87 -1.07
N ARG A 90 -9.97 -9.12 -0.40
CA ARG A 90 -11.43 -9.32 -0.49
C ARG A 90 -12.13 -8.26 -1.31
N GLU A 91 -11.72 -7.02 -1.15
CA GLU A 91 -12.32 -5.90 -1.85
C GLU A 91 -11.25 -4.82 -2.04
N ILE A 92 -11.09 -4.34 -3.26
CA ILE A 92 -10.12 -3.30 -3.63
C ILE A 92 -10.93 -2.07 -4.03
N LEU A 93 -10.94 -1.07 -3.16
CA LEU A 93 -11.65 0.19 -3.34
C LEU A 93 -10.66 1.23 -3.84
N VAL A 94 -10.62 1.39 -5.16
CA VAL A 94 -9.82 2.42 -5.83
C VAL A 94 -10.57 3.74 -5.76
N GLN A 95 -9.93 4.78 -5.24
CA GLN A 95 -10.50 6.12 -5.12
C GLN A 95 -10.19 6.93 -6.39
N GLU A 96 -11.21 7.17 -7.23
CA GLU A 96 -11.03 8.03 -8.41
C GLU A 96 -11.19 9.52 -8.04
N GLY A 97 -10.07 10.17 -7.68
CA GLY A 97 -9.94 11.63 -7.53
C GLY A 97 -10.01 12.18 -6.10
N GLY A 98 -9.21 13.22 -5.84
CA GLY A 98 -9.08 13.89 -4.53
C GLY A 98 -7.83 13.47 -3.75
N ASP A 99 -7.78 13.83 -2.46
CA ASP A 99 -6.69 13.47 -1.53
C ASP A 99 -6.93 12.10 -0.84
N GLY A 100 -7.91 11.33 -1.32
CA GLY A 100 -8.25 10.02 -0.77
C GLY A 100 -7.25 8.95 -1.20
N ARG A 101 -6.93 8.03 -0.28
CA ARG A 101 -6.07 6.87 -0.55
C ARG A 101 -6.91 5.66 -0.91
N ASP A 102 -6.33 4.76 -1.69
CA ASP A 102 -6.94 3.49 -2.01
C ASP A 102 -7.03 2.60 -0.76
N ILE A 103 -8.14 1.87 -0.64
CA ILE A 103 -8.42 1.02 0.53
C ILE A 103 -8.58 -0.42 0.07
N VAL A 104 -7.97 -1.34 0.80
CA VAL A 104 -8.18 -2.77 0.58
C VAL A 104 -8.73 -3.43 1.83
N GLN A 105 -9.85 -4.14 1.65
CA GLN A 105 -10.32 -5.09 2.63
C GLN A 105 -9.60 -6.43 2.41
N TYR A 106 -9.03 -7.00 3.46
CA TYR A 106 -8.30 -8.26 3.38
C TYR A 106 -8.61 -9.19 4.57
N ASN A 107 -8.33 -10.47 4.38
CA ASN A 107 -8.25 -11.45 5.46
C ASN A 107 -6.83 -11.95 5.58
N ILE A 108 -6.39 -12.23 6.81
CA ILE A 108 -5.11 -12.87 7.09
C ILE A 108 -5.32 -14.17 7.87
N TYR A 109 -4.52 -15.18 7.55
CA TYR A 109 -4.53 -16.49 8.21
C TYR A 109 -3.13 -16.81 8.70
N ALA A 110 -3.04 -17.29 9.94
CA ALA A 110 -1.77 -17.66 10.54
C ALA A 110 -1.10 -18.82 9.77
N GLY A 111 0.18 -18.66 9.49
CA GLY A 111 1.03 -19.74 8.99
C GLY A 111 1.42 -20.71 10.09
N SER A 112 1.78 -21.94 9.73
CA SER A 112 2.32 -22.91 10.68
C SER A 112 3.72 -22.56 11.21
N GLY A 113 4.38 -21.53 10.64
CA GLY A 113 5.78 -21.22 10.86
C GLY A 113 6.08 -19.98 11.71
N SER A 114 5.10 -19.13 12.01
CA SER A 114 5.32 -17.98 12.89
C SER A 114 5.05 -18.41 14.33
N SER A 115 6.11 -18.80 15.05
CA SER A 115 6.08 -18.90 16.51
C SER A 115 6.62 -17.57 17.02
N GLY A 116 5.73 -16.70 17.52
CA GLY A 116 6.08 -15.39 18.04
C GLY A 116 7.27 -15.41 18.99
N SER A 117 8.45 -14.99 18.50
CA SER A 117 9.46 -14.37 19.36
C SER A 117 8.91 -12.99 19.70
N GLY A 118 8.21 -12.90 20.82
CA GLY A 118 7.73 -11.65 21.36
C GLY A 118 8.86 -10.61 21.40
N THR A 119 8.70 -9.54 20.64
CA THR A 119 9.26 -8.25 20.99
C THR A 119 8.12 -7.26 20.90
N THR A 120 7.39 -7.18 22.01
CA THR A 120 6.55 -6.03 22.34
C THR A 120 7.41 -4.77 22.22
N SER A 121 7.18 -4.02 21.16
CA SER A 121 7.47 -2.59 21.07
C SER A 121 6.30 -1.97 20.33
N ALA A 122 5.19 -1.88 21.05
CA ALA A 122 4.12 -0.97 20.71
C ALA A 122 4.67 0.45 20.83
N THR A 123 5.03 1.04 19.69
CA THR A 123 5.11 2.49 19.54
C THR A 123 4.22 2.85 18.35
N THR A 124 2.92 2.87 18.61
CA THR A 124 1.99 3.65 17.82
C THR A 124 2.22 5.11 18.21
N THR A 125 3.19 5.77 17.57
CA THR A 125 3.20 7.22 17.51
C THR A 125 2.22 7.60 16.41
N GLN A 126 0.96 7.79 16.81
CA GLN A 126 0.09 8.73 16.10
C GLN A 126 0.78 10.09 16.21
N GLU A 127 1.45 10.50 15.14
CA GLU A 127 1.72 11.92 14.94
C GLU A 127 0.41 12.52 14.41
N GLU A 128 -0.57 12.65 15.30
CA GLU A 128 -1.63 13.62 15.13
C GLU A 128 -0.93 14.96 15.14
N THR A 129 -0.62 15.47 13.94
CA THR A 129 -0.29 16.88 13.76
C THR A 129 -1.58 17.63 14.09
N THR A 130 -1.77 17.92 15.38
CA THR A 130 -2.64 19.01 15.79
C THR A 130 -2.00 20.25 15.21
N ALA A 131 -2.47 20.64 14.03
CA ALA A 131 -2.13 21.92 13.43
C ALA A 131 -2.34 22.99 14.51
N PRO A 132 -1.35 23.86 14.78
CA PRO A 132 -1.54 24.93 15.74
C PRO A 132 -2.77 25.72 15.33
N GLU A 133 -3.67 25.90 16.29
CA GLU A 133 -4.82 26.78 16.20
C GLU A 133 -4.41 28.06 15.45
N PRO A 134 -5.02 28.38 14.29
CA PRO A 134 -4.64 29.56 13.55
C PRO A 134 -4.95 30.77 14.43
N GLN A 135 -3.90 31.43 14.90
CA GLN A 135 -4.02 32.75 15.51
C GLN A 135 -4.82 33.65 14.56
N PRO A 136 -5.73 34.50 15.06
CA PRO A 136 -6.44 35.45 14.22
C PRO A 136 -5.43 36.43 13.63
N VAL A 137 -4.92 36.12 12.43
CA VAL A 137 -4.11 37.04 11.65
C VAL A 137 -5.03 38.19 11.28
N ALA A 138 -4.69 39.39 11.78
CA ALA A 138 -5.36 40.62 11.44
C ALA A 138 -5.58 40.69 9.92
N ALA A 139 -6.83 40.90 9.52
CA ALA A 139 -7.23 41.02 8.13
C ALA A 139 -6.28 41.96 7.38
N PRO A 140 -5.53 41.50 6.36
CA PRO A 140 -4.83 42.41 5.49
C PRO A 140 -5.86 43.28 4.76
N ALA A 141 -5.63 44.58 4.82
CA ALA A 141 -6.47 45.58 4.17
C ALA A 141 -6.77 45.17 2.72
N GLN A 142 -8.06 45.13 2.37
CA GLN A 142 -8.52 44.87 1.01
C GLN A 142 -7.80 45.82 0.04
N PRO A 143 -7.04 45.32 -0.94
CA PRO A 143 -6.58 46.17 -2.03
C PRO A 143 -7.81 46.64 -2.82
N LYS A 144 -7.84 47.94 -3.09
CA LYS A 144 -8.86 48.64 -3.87
C LYS A 144 -9.08 47.92 -5.22
N PRO A 145 -10.31 47.86 -5.74
CA PRO A 145 -10.56 47.29 -7.06
C PRO A 145 -9.83 48.11 -8.12
N MET A 146 -8.79 47.53 -8.72
CA MET A 146 -8.22 48.04 -9.96
C MET A 146 -9.12 47.56 -11.11
N THR A 147 -9.80 48.53 -11.70
CA THR A 147 -10.55 48.38 -12.93
C THR A 147 -9.55 48.20 -14.07
N GLU A 148 -9.28 46.96 -14.47
CA GLU A 148 -8.56 46.70 -15.71
C GLU A 148 -9.56 46.59 -16.88
N PRO A 149 -9.29 47.24 -18.02
CA PRO A 149 -10.16 47.18 -19.19
C PRO A 149 -10.08 45.80 -19.85
N VAL A 150 -11.26 45.20 -20.05
CA VAL A 150 -11.46 44.03 -20.92
C VAL A 150 -10.92 44.35 -22.31
N THR A 151 -9.78 43.77 -22.65
CA THR A 151 -9.29 43.75 -24.02
C THR A 151 -9.94 42.57 -24.72
N THR A 152 -11.01 42.85 -25.47
CA THR A 152 -11.60 41.93 -26.43
C THR A 152 -10.56 41.62 -27.51
N MET A 153 -9.91 40.45 -27.41
CA MET A 153 -9.18 39.91 -28.55
C MET A 153 -10.18 39.33 -29.53
N GLN A 154 -10.34 40.06 -30.63
CA GLN A 154 -11.14 39.72 -31.79
C GLN A 154 -10.51 38.49 -32.47
N GLU A 155 -11.23 37.38 -32.45
CA GLU A 155 -10.86 36.13 -33.11
C GLU A 155 -10.79 36.34 -34.63
N ALA A 156 -9.62 36.09 -35.21
CA ALA A 156 -9.40 36.15 -36.66
C ALA A 156 -10.02 34.91 -37.33
N PRO A 157 -10.69 35.06 -38.49
CA PRO A 157 -11.26 33.93 -39.20
C PRO A 157 -10.15 33.01 -39.73
N ALA A 158 -10.12 31.77 -39.24
CA ALA A 158 -9.24 30.73 -39.75
C ALA A 158 -9.57 30.40 -41.21
N LYS A 159 -8.57 30.58 -42.07
CA LYS A 159 -8.56 30.18 -43.47
C LYS A 159 -8.69 28.64 -43.56
N PRO A 160 -9.58 28.09 -44.41
CA PRO A 160 -9.65 26.64 -44.58
C PRO A 160 -8.38 26.13 -45.29
N PRO A 161 -7.75 25.05 -44.80
CA PRO A 161 -6.66 24.42 -45.53
C PRO A 161 -7.21 23.74 -46.79
N ALA A 162 -6.67 24.18 -47.93
CA ALA A 162 -6.86 23.56 -49.22
C ALA A 162 -6.17 22.18 -49.26
N GLY A 163 -6.83 21.22 -49.91
CA GLY A 163 -6.16 20.03 -50.46
C GLY A 163 -6.34 18.75 -49.64
N ARG A 164 -7.52 18.14 -49.76
CA ARG A 164 -7.69 16.71 -49.51
C ARG A 164 -7.13 15.96 -50.72
N GLN A 165 -5.90 15.47 -50.62
CA GLN A 165 -5.41 14.42 -51.52
C GLN A 165 -5.71 13.06 -50.90
N GLU A 166 -6.50 12.26 -51.62
CA GLU A 166 -6.80 10.87 -51.28
C GLU A 166 -5.52 10.03 -51.41
N ALA A 167 -4.89 9.73 -50.27
CA ALA A 167 -3.87 8.69 -50.22
C ALA A 167 -4.58 7.33 -50.24
N LYS A 168 -4.39 6.61 -51.35
CA LYS A 168 -4.75 5.19 -51.49
C LYS A 168 -4.07 4.39 -50.36
N VAL A 169 -4.87 3.77 -49.52
CA VAL A 169 -4.40 2.86 -48.46
C VAL A 169 -4.13 1.50 -49.10
N ASP A 170 -2.87 1.25 -49.45
CA ASP A 170 -2.38 -0.09 -49.79
C ASP A 170 -2.31 -0.93 -48.51
N THR A 171 -3.31 -1.80 -48.32
CA THR A 171 -3.37 -2.71 -47.18
C THR A 171 -2.46 -3.91 -47.45
N THR A 172 -1.15 -3.70 -47.32
CA THR A 172 -0.20 -4.82 -47.26
C THR A 172 -0.20 -5.37 -45.83
N ARG A 173 -0.74 -6.58 -45.69
CA ARG A 173 -0.89 -7.33 -44.43
C ARG A 173 0.49 -7.68 -43.86
N VAL A 174 1.03 -6.84 -42.98
CA VAL A 174 2.22 -7.18 -42.19
C VAL A 174 1.79 -8.15 -41.08
N VAL A 175 2.11 -9.43 -41.27
CA VAL A 175 2.02 -10.44 -40.20
C VAL A 175 3.14 -10.14 -39.20
N VAL A 176 2.84 -9.30 -38.21
CA VAL A 176 3.69 -9.15 -37.03
C VAL A 176 3.53 -10.42 -36.21
N LYS A 177 4.48 -11.37 -36.36
CA LYS A 177 4.67 -12.44 -35.38
C LYS A 177 4.93 -11.79 -34.03
N LYS A 178 3.91 -11.70 -33.17
CA LYS A 178 4.06 -11.39 -31.75
C LYS A 178 5.04 -12.42 -31.17
N LYS A 179 6.30 -12.01 -30.94
CA LYS A 179 7.20 -12.79 -30.08
C LYS A 179 6.56 -12.79 -28.70
N SER A 180 6.17 -13.99 -28.26
CA SER A 180 5.60 -14.22 -26.93
C SER A 180 6.53 -13.66 -25.86
N TRP A 181 5.94 -12.92 -24.92
CA TRP A 181 6.62 -12.33 -23.77
C TRP A 181 7.33 -13.38 -22.90
N TRP A 182 6.84 -14.64 -22.91
CA TRP A 182 7.51 -15.79 -22.30
C TRP A 182 8.94 -16.03 -22.82
N GLY A 183 9.20 -15.74 -24.10
CA GLY A 183 10.55 -15.89 -24.66
C GLY A 183 11.54 -14.88 -24.10
N ARG A 184 11.10 -13.65 -23.80
CA ARG A 184 11.95 -12.61 -23.22
C ARG A 184 12.17 -12.82 -21.71
N PHE A 185 11.21 -13.46 -21.04
CA PHE A 185 11.30 -13.83 -19.63
C PHE A 185 12.31 -14.98 -19.39
N VAL A 186 12.34 -16.00 -20.27
CA VAL A 186 13.32 -17.10 -20.19
C VAL A 186 14.75 -16.62 -20.47
N ASP A 187 14.94 -15.67 -21.39
CA ASP A 187 16.26 -15.09 -21.66
C ASP A 187 16.78 -14.21 -20.50
N TRP A 188 15.89 -13.58 -19.72
CA TRP A 188 16.28 -12.85 -18.51
C TRP A 188 16.74 -13.77 -17.38
N LEU A 189 16.07 -14.92 -17.19
CA LEU A 189 16.45 -15.92 -16.18
C LEU A 189 17.84 -16.56 -16.43
N LYS A 190 18.29 -16.62 -17.69
CA LYS A 190 19.59 -17.20 -18.06
C LYS A 190 20.76 -16.22 -17.95
N GLY A 191 20.51 -14.94 -17.72
CA GLY A 191 21.55 -13.93 -17.52
C GLY A 191 21.94 -13.69 -16.06
N VAL A 192 21.29 -14.39 -15.12
CA VAL A 192 21.43 -14.19 -13.66
C VAL A 192 22.08 -15.41 -12.96
N PHE A 193 22.43 -16.46 -13.71
CA PHE A 193 23.19 -17.63 -13.24
C PHE A 193 24.40 -17.91 -14.11
#